data_AF-A0A2H0Z4P6-F1
#
_entry.id   AF-A0A2H0Z4P6-F1
#
_cell.length_a   1.000
_cell.length_b   1.000
_cell.length_c   1.000
_cell.angle_alpha   90.00
_cell.angle_beta   90.00
_cell.angle_gamma   90.00
#
_symmetry.space_group_name_H-M   'P 1'
#
loop_
_entity.id
_entity.type
_entity.pdbx_description
1 polymer ?
#
loop_
_entity_poly.entity_id
_entity_poly.type
_entity_poly.pdbx_seq_one_letter_code
_entity_poly.pdbx_strand_id
1 'polypeptide(L)'
;MKESSLYIHIPFCDHKCIYCDFYSIITHDGIQIYLDALKKEIEYFARNYSAGRKFTTIFFGGGTPSLLAPHEIEEIIFQLKNNF
;
A
#
# COMPACT_ATOMS: atom_id res chain seq x y z
N MET A 1 -16.00 -16.68 7.93
CA MET A 1 -15.44 -15.40 7.41
C MET A 1 -14.97 -15.64 5.99
N LYS A 2 -15.21 -14.72 5.07
CA LYS A 2 -14.72 -14.82 3.69
C LYS A 2 -13.22 -14.54 3.66
N GLU A 3 -12.43 -15.44 3.09
CA GLU A 3 -11.00 -15.18 2.88
C GLU A 3 -10.83 -14.05 1.86
N SER A 4 -9.89 -13.15 2.12
CA SER A 4 -9.65 -11.97 1.31
C SER A 4 -8.17 -11.60 1.30
N SER A 5 -7.78 -10.80 0.32
CA SER A 5 -6.42 -10.31 0.17
C SER A 5 -6.42 -8.79 0.09
N LEU A 6 -5.32 -8.18 0.53
CA LEU A 6 -5.08 -6.75 0.42
C LEU A 6 -4.06 -6.50 -0.68
N TYR A 7 -4.30 -5.52 -1.52
CA TYR A 7 -3.33 -5.01 -2.48
C TYR A 7 -3.01 -3.57 -2.13
N ILE A 8 -1.73 -3.28 -1.92
CA ILE A 8 -1.22 -1.95 -1.61
C ILE A 8 -0.43 -1.46 -2.81
N HIS A 9 -0.93 -0.39 -3.42
CA HIS A 9 -0.32 0.21 -4.60
C HIS A 9 0.71 1.28 -4.21
N ILE A 10 2.00 1.00 -4.38
CA ILE A 10 3.11 1.94 -4.19
C ILE A 10 3.40 2.60 -5.55
N PRO A 11 3.10 3.89 -5.76
CA PRO A 11 3.18 4.49 -7.09
C PRO A 11 4.59 4.95 -7.46
N PHE A 12 5.59 4.87 -6.59
CA PHE A 12 6.90 5.47 -6.83
C PHE A 12 7.78 4.61 -7.73
N CYS A 13 8.50 5.23 -8.67
CA CYS A 13 9.50 4.59 -9.53
C CYS A 13 10.75 5.48 -9.62
N ASP A 14 11.91 4.86 -9.82
CA ASP A 14 13.16 5.59 -10.09
C ASP A 14 13.14 6.26 -11.46
N HIS A 15 12.50 5.62 -12.45
CA HIS A 15 12.29 6.17 -13.78
C HIS A 15 11.04 5.54 -14.44
N LYS A 16 10.51 6.19 -15.49
CA LYS A 16 9.41 5.65 -16.29
C LYS A 16 9.96 4.81 -17.44
N CYS A 17 9.81 3.49 -17.36
CA CYS A 17 10.16 2.60 -18.46
C CYS A 17 9.27 2.87 -19.69
N ILE A 18 9.83 2.77 -20.89
CA ILE A 18 9.12 3.01 -22.17
C ILE A 18 7.89 2.10 -22.37
N TYR A 19 7.90 0.92 -21.76
CA TYR A 19 6.83 -0.07 -21.85
C TYR A 19 5.88 -0.06 -20.64
N CYS A 20 6.07 0.83 -19.67
CA CYS A 20 5.33 0.78 -18.41
C CYS A 20 3.96 1.47 -18.50
N ASP A 21 2.91 0.67 -18.54
CA ASP A 21 1.51 1.14 -18.53
C ASP A 21 0.92 1.32 -17.12
N PHE A 22 1.67 0.95 -16.07
CA PHE A 22 1.21 1.16 -14.68
C PHE A 22 1.25 2.63 -14.30
N TYR A 23 0.30 3.06 -13.46
CA TYR A 23 0.40 4.35 -12.80
C TYR A 23 1.68 4.39 -11.96
N SER A 24 2.52 5.39 -12.23
CA SER A 24 3.74 5.61 -11.45
C SER A 24 4.18 7.07 -11.43
N ILE A 25 4.92 7.43 -10.40
CA ILE A 25 5.43 8.76 -10.09
C ILE A 25 6.95 8.65 -9.96
N ILE A 26 7.69 9.51 -10.67
CA ILE A 26 9.16 9.46 -10.71
C ILE A 26 9.82 10.20 -9.53
N THR A 27 9.08 11.12 -8.88
CA THR A 27 9.57 11.83 -7.69
C THR A 27 9.29 11.05 -6.40
N HIS A 28 10.22 11.14 -5.45
CA HIS A 28 10.13 10.56 -4.11
C HIS A 28 9.62 11.55 -3.05
N ASP A 29 9.48 12.84 -3.37
CA ASP A 29 9.13 13.89 -2.39
C ASP A 29 7.76 13.67 -1.74
N GLY A 30 6.89 12.90 -2.39
CA GLY A 30 5.53 12.59 -1.93
C GLY A 30 5.41 11.33 -1.06
N ILE A 31 6.49 10.61 -0.78
CA ILE A 31 6.42 9.32 -0.05
C ILE A 31 5.76 9.49 1.32
N GLN A 32 6.19 10.45 2.13
CA GLN A 32 5.61 10.62 3.47
C GLN A 32 4.12 11.01 3.42
N ILE A 33 3.76 11.91 2.50
CA ILE A 33 2.36 12.33 2.30
C ILE A 33 1.51 11.12 1.87
N TYR A 34 2.05 10.27 0.99
CA TYR A 34 1.42 9.03 0.58
C TYR A 34 1.23 8.07 1.76
N LEU A 35 2.25 7.85 2.59
CA LEU A 35 2.16 6.98 3.76
C LEU A 35 1.11 7.46 4.75
N ASP A 36 1.05 8.77 5.01
CA ASP A 36 0.06 9.35 5.92
C ASP A 36 -1.37 9.26 5.36
N ALA A 37 -1.53 9.39 4.04
CA ALA A 37 -2.81 9.17 3.37
C ALA A 37 -3.23 7.69 3.41
N LEU A 38 -2.29 6.77 3.14
CA LEU A 38 -2.53 5.33 3.17
C LEU A 38 -2.99 4.85 4.56
N LYS A 39 -2.40 5.38 5.64
CA LYS A 39 -2.84 5.06 7.01
C LYS A 39 -4.32 5.40 7.23
N LYS A 40 -4.75 6.59 6.79
CA LYS A 40 -6.15 7.03 6.88
C LYS A 40 -7.06 6.16 6.01
N GLU A 41 -6.59 5.76 4.83
CA GLU A 41 -7.32 4.86 3.94
C GLU A 41 -7.50 3.47 4.58
N ILE A 42 -6.46 2.92 5.19
CA ILE A 42 -6.50 1.64 5.92
C ILE A 42 -7.57 1.68 7.01
N GLU A 43 -7.55 2.70 7.87
CA GLU A 43 -8.54 2.87 8.94
C GLU A 43 -9.97 2.99 8.38
N TYR A 44 -10.15 3.75 7.30
CA TYR A 44 -11.43 3.91 6.64
C TYR A 44 -11.94 2.58 6.09
N PHE A 45 -11.10 1.81 5.39
CA PHE A 45 -11.52 0.54 4.81
C PHE A 45 -11.78 -0.53 5.86
N ALA A 46 -10.95 -0.58 6.90
CA ALA A 46 -11.15 -1.47 8.03
C ALA A 46 -12.51 -1.22 8.69
N ARG A 47 -12.84 0.03 9.00
CA ARG A 47 -14.11 0.38 9.63
C ARG A 47 -15.33 0.01 8.79
N ASN A 48 -15.26 0.22 7.47
CA ASN A 48 -16.43 0.14 6.60
C ASN A 48 -16.58 -1.19 5.85
N TYR A 49 -15.50 -1.97 5.67
CA TYR A 49 -15.49 -3.10 4.74
C TYR A 49 -14.81 -4.39 5.27
N SER A 50 -14.28 -4.40 6.50
CA SER A 50 -13.65 -5.59 7.08
C SER A 50 -14.63 -6.64 7.60
N ALA A 51 -15.86 -6.24 7.94
CA ALA A 51 -16.82 -7.12 8.61
C ALA A 51 -17.06 -8.43 7.82
N GLY A 52 -16.89 -9.56 8.52
CA GLY A 52 -17.06 -10.89 7.94
C GLY A 52 -15.94 -11.35 7.01
N ARG A 53 -14.84 -10.60 6.86
CA ARG A 53 -13.66 -10.96 6.06
C ARG A 53 -12.48 -11.34 6.94
N LYS A 54 -11.67 -12.28 6.46
CA LYS A 54 -10.37 -12.64 7.04
C LYS A 54 -9.31 -12.35 5.99
N PHE A 55 -8.43 -11.39 6.24
CA PHE A 55 -7.36 -11.07 5.33
C PHE A 55 -6.15 -11.96 5.60
N THR A 56 -5.71 -12.72 4.60
CA THR A 56 -4.66 -13.74 4.75
C THR A 56 -3.41 -13.45 3.92
N THR A 57 -3.48 -12.49 2.99
CA THR A 57 -2.38 -12.17 2.08
C THR A 57 -2.34 -10.67 1.81
N ILE A 58 -1.13 -10.12 1.78
CA ILE A 58 -0.84 -8.74 1.40
C ILE A 58 0.04 -8.78 0.16
N PHE A 59 -0.37 -8.06 -0.87
CA PHE A 59 0.38 -7.86 -2.10
C PHE A 59 0.83 -6.41 -2.19
N PHE A 60 2.14 -6.17 -2.33
CA PHE A 60 2.70 -4.86 -2.65
C PHE A 60 3.00 -4.82 -4.15
N GLY A 61 2.51 -3.79 -4.85
CA GLY A 61 2.79 -3.60 -6.27
C GLY A 61 2.62 -2.16 -6.70
N GLY A 62 2.58 -1.91 -8.01
CA GLY A 62 2.44 -0.58 -8.58
C GLY A 62 3.68 -0.19 -9.37
N GLY A 63 4.34 0.89 -8.97
CA GLY A 63 5.67 1.23 -9.43
C GLY A 63 6.71 0.26 -8.90
N THR A 64 7.53 0.70 -7.96
CA THR A 64 8.64 -0.07 -7.39
C THR A 64 8.52 -0.05 -5.87
N PRO A 65 7.78 -1.01 -5.26
CA PRO A 65 7.61 -1.06 -3.81
C PRO A 65 8.91 -1.06 -3.01
N SER A 66 9.99 -1.62 -3.57
CA SER A 66 11.31 -1.67 -2.95
C SER A 66 12.05 -0.32 -2.89
N LEU A 67 11.45 0.77 -3.39
CA LEU A 67 11.94 2.13 -3.18
C LEU A 67 11.59 2.68 -1.80
N LEU A 68 10.56 2.12 -1.15
CA LEU A 68 10.28 2.44 0.24
C LEU A 68 11.37 1.86 1.13
N ALA A 69 11.77 2.61 2.14
CA ALA A 69 12.70 2.13 3.15
C ALA A 69 12.04 1.00 3.97
N PRO A 70 12.83 0.07 4.54
CA PRO A 70 12.29 -1.06 5.29
C PRO A 70 11.34 -0.66 6.43
N HIS A 71 11.64 0.45 7.13
CA HIS A 71 10.80 0.97 8.21
C HIS A 71 9.44 1.51 7.73
N GLU A 72 9.37 2.03 6.50
CA GLU A 72 8.11 2.50 5.91
C GLU A 72 7.20 1.31 5.56
N ILE A 73 7.77 0.23 5.02
CA ILE A 73 7.04 -1.02 4.79
C ILE A 73 6.57 -1.64 6.11
N GLU A 74 7.43 -1.65 7.14
CA GLU A 74 7.08 -2.12 8.48
C GLU A 74 5.90 -1.33 9.04
N GLU A 75 5.90 0.00 8.89
CA GLU A 75 4.80 0.86 9.33
C GLU A 75 3.48 0.51 8.63
N ILE A 76 3.49 0.28 7.31
CA ILE A 76 2.30 -0.15 6.57
C ILE A 76 1.78 -1.48 7.11
N ILE A 77 2.66 -2.47 7.27
CA ILE A 77 2.27 -3.80 7.77
C ILE A 77 1.70 -3.71 9.19
N PHE A 78 2.32 -2.90 10.05
CA PHE A 78 1.83 -2.67 11.41
C PHE A 78 0.42 -2.07 11.40
N GLN A 79 0.18 -1.07 10.55
CA GLN A 79 -1.13 -0.43 10.42
C GLN A 79 -2.19 -1.40 9.89
N LEU A 80 -1.86 -2.22 8.89
CA LEU A 80 -2.76 -3.25 8.39
C LEU A 80 -3.12 -4.28 9.46
N LYS A 81 -2.12 -4.78 10.20
CA LYS A 81 -2.30 -5.78 11.26
C LYS A 81 -3.18 -5.28 12.41
N ASN A 82 -3.13 -3.99 12.72
CA ASN A 82 -3.92 -3.42 13.82
C ASN A 82 -5.37 -3.09 13.43
N ASN A 83 -5.68 -3.02 12.14
CA ASN A 83 -6.98 -2.56 11.64
C ASN A 83 -7.83 -3.68 11.00
N PHE A 84 -7.23 -4.67 10.36
CA PHE A 84 -7.91 -5.76 9.65
C PHE A 84 -7.72 -7.13 10.33
#